data_AF-A0A927XLI1-F1
#
_entry.id   AF-A0A927XLI1-F1
#
_cell.length_a   1.000
_cell.length_b   1.000
_cell.length_c   1.000
_cell.angle_alpha   90.00
_cell.angle_beta   90.00
_cell.angle_gamma   90.00
#
_symmetry.space_group_name_H-M   'P 1'
#
loop_
_entity.id
_entity.type
_entity.pdbx_description
1 polymer ?
#
loop_
_entity_poly.entity_id
_entity_poly.type
_entity_poly.pdbx_seq_one_letter_code
_entity_poly.pdbx_strand_id
1 'polypeptide(L)'
;TGTVTMDVAKAVEESKGGKITYRADKAGNVQAIIGKVSFDADKLVENFKAIHEVIVKAKPATAKGTYMTNLSITTTQGVGIKVDPSSF
;
A
#
# COMPACT_ATOMS: atom_id res chain seq x y z
N THR A 1 -6.59 -11.30 0.66
CA THR A 1 -7.64 -12.35 0.58
C THR A 1 -7.03 -13.75 0.75
N GLY A 2 -6.11 -13.94 1.68
CA GLY A 2 -5.31 -15.18 1.82
C GLY A 2 -5.33 -15.75 3.22
N THR A 3 -6.46 -15.65 3.92
CA THR A 3 -6.62 -16.07 5.32
C THR A 3 -7.11 -17.51 5.48
N VAL A 4 -7.37 -18.22 4.38
CA VAL A 4 -7.75 -19.64 4.41
C VAL A 4 -6.60 -20.45 3.82
N THR A 5 -5.79 -21.04 4.69
CA THR A 5 -4.70 -21.96 4.34
C THR A 5 -4.61 -23.05 5.40
N MET A 6 -4.07 -24.21 5.02
CA MET A 6 -3.83 -25.33 5.94
C MET A 6 -2.66 -25.04 6.89
N ASP A 7 -1.79 -24.09 6.56
CA ASP A 7 -0.65 -23.66 7.38
C ASP A 7 -0.99 -22.47 8.29
N VAL A 8 -1.69 -22.75 9.39
CA VAL A 8 -2.18 -21.72 10.34
C VAL A 8 -1.03 -20.96 11.03
N ALA A 9 0.07 -21.65 11.36
CA ALA A 9 1.21 -21.02 12.04
C ALA A 9 1.87 -19.93 11.19
N LYS A 10 2.17 -20.23 9.92
CA LYS A 10 2.72 -19.25 8.96
C LYS A 10 1.75 -18.10 8.71
N ALA A 11 0.46 -18.40 8.56
CA ALA A 11 -0.55 -17.37 8.36
C ALA A 11 -0.61 -16.38 9.54
N VAL A 12 -0.46 -16.87 10.78
CA VAL A 12 -0.44 -16.02 11.98
C VAL A 12 0.85 -15.20 12.07
N GLU A 13 2.00 -15.78 11.77
CA GLU A 13 3.28 -15.05 11.73
C GLU A 13 3.26 -13.94 10.67
N GLU A 14 2.81 -14.25 9.46
CA GLU A 14 2.67 -13.25 8.40
C GLU A 14 1.66 -12.15 8.75
N SER A 15 0.54 -12.50 9.40
CA SER A 15 -0.44 -11.52 9.84
C SER A 15 0.13 -10.59 10.92
N LYS A 16 0.92 -11.13 11.86
CA LYS A 16 1.62 -10.36 12.90
C LYS A 16 2.78 -9.53 12.34
N GLY A 17 3.41 -9.99 11.27
CA GLY A 17 4.49 -9.29 10.55
C GLY A 17 4.03 -8.03 9.80
N GLY A 18 2.76 -7.66 9.90
CA GLY A 18 2.24 -6.43 9.30
C GLY A 18 1.73 -6.62 7.88
N LYS A 19 1.24 -7.82 7.52
CA LYS A 19 0.61 -8.07 6.22
C LYS A 19 -0.61 -7.18 6.02
N ILE A 20 -0.46 -6.12 5.23
CA ILE A 20 -1.54 -5.23 4.86
C ILE A 20 -2.31 -5.84 3.69
N THR A 21 -3.61 -6.05 3.87
CA THR A 21 -4.49 -6.44 2.77
C THR A 21 -4.97 -5.17 2.07
N TYR A 22 -4.52 -4.97 0.83
CA TYR A 22 -5.04 -3.93 -0.04
C TYR A 22 -6.14 -4.50 -0.94
N ARG A 23 -7.20 -3.71 -1.16
CA ARG A 23 -8.22 -3.95 -2.18
C ARG A 23 -8.52 -2.63 -2.87
N ALA A 24 -8.80 -2.70 -4.16
CA ALA A 24 -9.38 -1.57 -4.88
C ALA A 24 -10.86 -1.42 -4.50
N ASP A 25 -11.30 -0.20 -4.26
CA ASP A 25 -12.71 0.13 -4.16
C ASP A 25 -13.39 0.15 -5.55
N LYS A 26 -14.70 0.37 -5.60
CA LYS A 26 -15.47 0.44 -6.85
C LYS A 26 -15.03 1.61 -7.75
N ALA A 27 -14.42 2.64 -7.18
CA ALA A 27 -13.88 3.80 -7.90
C ALA A 27 -12.41 3.60 -8.32
N GLY A 28 -11.80 2.44 -8.03
CA GLY A 28 -10.41 2.12 -8.38
C GLY A 28 -9.37 2.66 -7.42
N ASN A 29 -9.76 3.19 -6.25
CA ASN A 29 -8.81 3.67 -5.24
C ASN A 29 -8.31 2.53 -4.35
N VAL A 30 -7.04 2.60 -3.98
CA VAL A 30 -6.42 1.70 -3.01
C VAL A 30 -5.95 2.53 -1.83
N GLN A 31 -6.46 2.23 -0.64
CA GLN A 31 -6.03 2.85 0.62
C GLN A 31 -5.26 1.84 1.46
N ALA A 32 -4.06 2.20 1.90
CA ALA A 32 -3.21 1.37 2.74
C ALA A 32 -2.55 2.23 3.83
N ILE A 33 -2.40 1.65 5.01
CA ILE A 33 -1.74 2.31 6.15
C ILE A 33 -0.25 1.99 6.08
N ILE A 34 0.59 2.97 5.77
CA ILE A 34 2.04 2.80 5.63
C ILE A 34 2.83 2.91 6.96
N GLY A 35 2.20 3.39 8.03
CA GLY A 35 2.87 3.57 9.31
C GLY A 35 2.11 4.45 10.29
N LYS A 36 2.83 4.92 11.32
CA LYS A 36 2.34 5.87 12.32
C LYS A 36 3.21 7.13 12.30
N VAL A 37 2.69 8.24 12.82
CA VAL A 37 3.42 9.52 12.96
C VAL A 37 4.69 9.36 13.82
N SER A 38 4.71 8.39 14.73
CA SER A 38 5.86 8.11 15.60
C SER A 38 7.01 7.36 14.91
N PHE A 39 6.94 7.09 13.61
CA PHE A 39 8.01 6.41 12.87
C PHE A 39 9.02 7.42 12.33
N ASP A 40 10.27 6.99 12.22
CA ASP A 40 11.33 7.76 11.58
C ASP A 40 10.99 8.01 10.10
N ALA A 41 11.40 9.16 9.57
CA ALA A 41 11.12 9.55 8.19
C ALA A 41 11.66 8.52 7.18
N ASP A 42 12.84 7.96 7.42
CA ASP A 42 13.47 6.97 6.54
C ASP A 42 12.64 5.69 6.42
N LYS A 43 12.07 5.22 7.54
CA LYS A 43 11.21 4.03 7.58
C LYS A 43 9.89 4.27 6.85
N LEU A 44 9.34 5.49 6.95
CA LEU A 44 8.12 5.86 6.22
C LEU A 44 8.36 5.87 4.70
N VAL A 45 9.53 6.36 4.26
CA VAL A 45 9.92 6.33 2.85
C VAL A 45 10.13 4.90 2.35
N GLU A 46 10.78 4.04 3.14
CA GLU A 46 10.98 2.63 2.80
C GLU A 46 9.64 1.88 2.67
N ASN A 47 8.75 2.05 3.65
CA ASN A 47 7.40 1.45 3.61
C ASN A 47 6.60 1.93 2.40
N PHE A 48 6.69 3.21 2.07
CA PHE A 48 6.03 3.78 0.91
C PHE A 48 6.56 3.16 -0.40
N LYS A 49 7.89 3.05 -0.56
CA LYS A 49 8.52 2.40 -1.72
C LYS A 49 8.10 0.94 -1.86
N ALA A 50 8.09 0.19 -0.76
CA ALA A 50 7.66 -1.21 -0.77
C ALA A 50 6.22 -1.37 -1.28
N ILE A 51 5.29 -0.52 -0.82
CA ILE A 51 3.91 -0.54 -1.31
C ILE A 51 3.83 -0.12 -2.79
N HIS A 52 4.57 0.91 -3.20
CA HIS A 52 4.61 1.36 -4.59
C HIS A 52 5.04 0.24 -5.53
N GLU A 53 6.12 -0.48 -5.22
CA GLU A 53 6.59 -1.62 -6.02
C GLU A 53 5.56 -2.75 -6.11
N VAL A 54 4.90 -3.06 -4.99
CA VAL A 54 3.86 -4.11 -4.95
C VAL A 54 2.67 -3.70 -5.81
N ILE A 55 2.26 -2.44 -5.77
CA ILE A 55 1.16 -1.91 -6.60
C ILE A 55 1.54 -1.96 -8.09
N VAL A 56 2.73 -1.49 -8.46
CA VAL A 56 3.21 -1.55 -9.86
C VAL A 56 3.27 -2.98 -10.38
N LYS A 57 3.74 -3.95 -9.56
CA LYS A 57 3.75 -5.38 -9.90
C LYS A 57 2.34 -5.96 -10.00
N ALA A 58 1.38 -5.44 -9.24
CA ALA A 58 -0.02 -5.84 -9.30
C ALA A 58 -0.79 -5.23 -10.50
N LYS A 59 -0.12 -4.47 -11.37
CA LYS A 59 -0.71 -3.92 -12.59
C LYS A 59 -1.27 -5.06 -13.47
N PRO A 60 -2.59 -5.08 -13.76
CA PRO A 60 -3.16 -6.03 -14.68
C PRO A 60 -2.63 -5.79 -16.10
N ALA A 61 -2.36 -6.86 -16.85
CA ALA A 61 -1.93 -6.75 -18.26
C ALA A 61 -2.95 -6.01 -19.16
N THR A 62 -4.22 -5.93 -18.73
CA THR A 62 -5.31 -5.24 -19.41
C THR A 62 -5.35 -3.73 -19.14
N ALA A 63 -4.60 -3.22 -18.16
CA ALA A 63 -4.59 -1.81 -17.80
C ALA A 63 -3.71 -1.01 -18.80
N LYS A 64 -4.38 -0.26 -19.69
CA LYS A 64 -3.74 0.65 -20.66
C LYS A 64 -3.58 2.06 -20.07
N GLY A 65 -2.44 2.71 -20.34
CA GLY A 65 -2.15 4.08 -19.87
C GLY A 65 -1.43 4.16 -18.53
N THR A 66 -1.43 5.36 -17.94
CA THR A 66 -0.81 5.66 -16.62
C THR A 66 -1.55 4.90 -15.53
N TYR A 67 -0.85 4.02 -14.81
CA TYR A 67 -1.46 3.13 -13.82
C TYR A 67 -1.78 3.83 -12.50
N MET A 68 -0.99 4.83 -12.11
CA MET A 68 -1.23 5.69 -10.94
C MET A 68 -1.47 7.12 -11.39
N THR A 69 -2.73 7.57 -11.33
CA THR A 69 -3.14 8.93 -11.77
C THR A 69 -2.88 9.99 -10.70
N ASN A 70 -3.08 9.65 -9.43
CA ASN A 70 -2.91 10.58 -8.33
C ASN A 70 -2.45 9.82 -7.09
N LEU A 71 -1.57 10.43 -6.32
CA LEU A 71 -1.06 9.90 -5.07
C LEU A 71 -1.19 10.97 -3.99
N SER A 72 -1.85 10.63 -2.88
CA SER A 72 -2.08 11.54 -1.76
C SER A 72 -1.69 10.84 -0.47
N ILE A 73 -0.82 11.48 0.31
CA ILE A 73 -0.44 11.02 1.64
C ILE A 73 -1.18 11.89 2.65
N THR A 74 -1.88 11.26 3.57
CA THR A 74 -2.59 11.95 4.65
C THR A 74 -2.37 11.23 5.97
N THR A 75 -2.47 11.99 7.06
CA THR A 75 -2.59 11.42 8.41
C THR A 75 -4.08 11.28 8.76
N THR A 76 -4.40 10.46 9.76
CA THR A 76 -5.79 10.14 10.13
C THR A 76 -6.67 11.38 10.38
N GLN A 77 -6.08 12.50 10.80
CA GLN A 77 -6.79 13.75 11.09
C GLN A 77 -6.12 14.97 10.43
N GLY A 78 -5.23 14.76 9.45
CA GLY A 78 -4.50 15.83 8.77
C GLY A 78 -5.02 16.12 7.38
N VAL A 79 -4.52 17.22 6.82
CA VAL A 79 -4.71 17.53 5.41
C VAL A 79 -3.90 16.56 4.53
N GLY A 80 -4.46 16.20 3.38
CA GLY A 80 -3.80 15.35 2.40
C GLY A 80 -2.82 16.15 1.55
N ILE A 81 -1.58 15.68 1.47
CA ILE A 81 -0.54 16.24 0.61
C ILE A 81 -0.47 15.39 -0.65
N LYS A 82 -0.71 16.02 -1.80
CA LYS A 82 -0.50 15.38 -3.10
C LYS A 82 1.00 15.27 -3.36
N VAL A 83 1.43 14.09 -3.75
CA VAL A 83 2.82 13.77 -4.08
C VAL A 83 2.88 13.25 -5.51
N ASP A 84 3.98 13.55 -6.21
CA ASP A 84 4.15 13.12 -7.59
C ASP A 84 4.45 11.61 -7.63
N PRO A 85 3.64 10.80 -8.33
CA PRO A 85 3.90 9.38 -8.50
C PRO A 85 5.12 9.06 -9.39
N SER A 86 5.69 10.05 -10.07
CA SER A 86 6.79 9.89 -11.05
C SER A 86 8.18 10.21 -10.49
N SER A 87 8.26 10.73 -9.26
CA SER A 87 9.53 11.18 -8.65
C SER A 87 10.29 10.08 -7.90
N PHE A 88 9.97 8.80 -8.12
CA PHE A 88 10.55 7.66 -7.39
C PHE A 88 11.04 6.55 -8.32
#